data_AF-A0A2N3RBW3-F1
#
_entry.id   AF-A0A2N3RBW3-F1
#
_cell.length_a   1.000
_cell.length_b   1.000
_cell.length_c   1.000
_cell.angle_alpha   90.00
_cell.angle_beta   90.00
_cell.angle_gamma   90.00
#
_symmetry.space_group_name_H-M   'P 1'
#
loop_
_entity.id
_entity.type
_entity.pdbx_description
1 polymer ?
#
loop_
_entity_poly.entity_id
_entity_poly.type
_entity_poly.pdbx_seq_one_letter_code
_entity_poly.pdbx_strand_id
1 'polypeptide(L)'
;MKSQVSKSKDQAPSRSTGESGKASAFRCLLGLPIGLAVGVLGTLVQRSGAAQGLPWGMVLAYLLVALAAWWVRCDSGTMGLALHLVASTVTVWLLSMRGPGGDVLMPYANFPTFFAKYAVFLWMGGLVLIQTLVICLPASWFADGPLRRQGRSA
;
A
#
# COMPACT_ATOMS: atom_id res chain seq x y z
N MET A 1 17.53 -21.22 -66.76
CA MET A 1 18.70 -20.82 -65.94
C MET A 1 18.15 -20.26 -64.62
N LYS A 2 18.07 -21.06 -63.54
CA LYS A 2 18.89 -21.00 -62.30
C LYS A 2 19.04 -19.55 -61.79
N SER A 3 18.45 -19.13 -60.66
CA SER A 3 18.80 -19.45 -59.26
C SER A 3 17.64 -18.99 -58.34
N GLN A 4 16.97 -19.82 -57.54
CA GLN A 4 17.31 -20.23 -56.16
C GLN A 4 17.66 -19.07 -55.19
N VAL A 5 17.07 -19.19 -53.98
CA VAL A 5 17.54 -18.74 -52.64
C VAL A 5 16.56 -17.80 -51.87
N SER A 6 15.71 -18.46 -51.06
CA SER A 6 15.56 -18.30 -49.60
C SER A 6 15.40 -16.91 -48.95
N LYS A 7 14.22 -16.69 -48.35
CA LYS A 7 14.04 -16.23 -46.96
C LYS A 7 12.60 -16.54 -46.54
N SER A 8 12.30 -17.74 -46.02
CA SER A 8 12.39 -18.11 -44.59
C SER A 8 11.97 -16.97 -43.66
N LYS A 9 10.90 -17.23 -42.90
CA LYS A 9 10.62 -16.69 -41.56
C LYS A 9 10.65 -15.16 -41.44
N ASP A 10 9.47 -14.58 -41.27
CA ASP A 10 9.20 -13.74 -40.10
C ASP A 10 7.71 -13.83 -39.77
N GLN A 11 7.38 -15.03 -39.30
CA GLN A 11 6.27 -15.22 -38.38
C GLN A 11 6.56 -14.34 -37.18
N ALA A 12 5.99 -13.13 -37.17
CA ALA A 12 6.08 -12.23 -36.03
C ALA A 12 5.63 -13.01 -34.79
N PRO A 13 6.47 -13.13 -33.75
CA PRO A 13 6.06 -13.80 -32.54
C PRO A 13 4.94 -12.96 -31.95
N SER A 14 3.77 -13.58 -31.80
CA SER A 14 2.72 -13.14 -30.89
C SER A 14 3.34 -13.00 -29.50
N ARG A 15 3.93 -11.84 -29.23
CA ARG A 15 4.55 -11.52 -27.93
C ARG A 15 3.45 -11.68 -26.88
N SER A 16 3.75 -12.56 -25.94
CA SER A 16 2.92 -13.03 -24.84
C SER A 16 2.28 -11.87 -24.06
N THR A 17 1.07 -11.48 -24.46
CA THR A 17 0.16 -10.66 -23.64
C THR A 17 -0.05 -11.28 -22.24
N GLY A 18 0.17 -12.60 -22.11
CA GLY A 18 0.06 -13.35 -20.86
C GLY A 18 1.14 -13.08 -19.80
N GLU A 19 2.38 -12.70 -20.15
CA GLU A 19 3.42 -12.46 -19.14
C GLU A 19 3.34 -11.05 -18.54
N SER A 20 3.04 -10.05 -19.36
CA SER A 20 2.86 -8.67 -18.88
C SER A 20 1.64 -8.52 -17.98
N GLY A 21 0.59 -9.32 -18.20
CA GLY A 21 -0.60 -9.35 -17.34
C GLY A 21 -0.33 -9.99 -15.98
N LYS A 22 0.41 -11.11 -15.95
CA LYS A 22 0.80 -11.80 -14.71
C LYS A 22 1.69 -10.91 -13.83
N ALA A 23 2.65 -10.20 -14.44
CA ALA A 23 3.52 -9.27 -13.70
C ALA A 23 2.74 -8.10 -13.09
N SER A 24 1.71 -7.57 -13.78
CA SER A 24 0.86 -6.50 -13.24
C SER A 24 -0.09 -6.99 -12.14
N ALA A 25 -0.63 -8.20 -12.29
CA ALA A 25 -1.47 -8.83 -11.27
C ALA A 25 -0.67 -9.14 -10.00
N PHE A 26 0.54 -9.67 -10.14
CA PHE A 26 1.44 -9.95 -9.02
C PHE A 26 1.79 -8.67 -8.23
N ARG A 27 2.10 -7.58 -8.94
CA ARG A 27 2.32 -6.26 -8.33
C ARG A 27 1.11 -5.81 -7.52
N CYS A 28 -0.09 -5.85 -8.12
CA CYS A 28 -1.33 -5.51 -7.41
C CYS A 28 -1.54 -6.35 -6.14
N LEU A 29 -1.22 -7.66 -6.19
CA LEU A 29 -1.32 -8.55 -5.03
C LEU A 29 -0.35 -8.20 -3.91
N LEU A 30 0.80 -7.58 -4.22
CA LEU A 30 1.78 -7.16 -3.22
C LEU A 30 1.22 -6.09 -2.27
N GLY A 31 0.20 -5.32 -2.70
CA GLY A 31 -0.51 -4.37 -1.83
C GLY A 31 -1.16 -5.02 -0.60
N LEU A 32 -1.57 -6.29 -0.70
CA LEU A 32 -2.22 -7.04 0.40
C LEU A 32 -1.27 -7.29 1.60
N PRO A 33 -0.12 -7.98 1.44
CA PRO A 33 0.79 -8.23 2.55
C PRO A 33 1.39 -6.94 3.13
N ILE A 34 1.60 -5.91 2.30
CA ILE A 34 2.06 -4.60 2.77
C ILE A 34 0.98 -3.95 3.64
N GLY A 35 -0.28 -3.94 3.18
CA GLY A 35 -1.41 -3.40 3.95
C GLY A 35 -1.60 -4.11 5.28
N LEU A 36 -1.47 -5.43 5.30
CA LEU A 36 -1.48 -6.25 6.52
C LEU A 36 -0.36 -5.85 7.47
N ALA A 37 0.89 -5.82 6.99
CA ALA A 37 2.06 -5.49 7.82
C ALA A 37 1.94 -4.08 8.42
N VAL A 38 1.53 -3.09 7.62
CA VAL A 38 1.32 -1.71 8.06
C VAL A 38 0.19 -1.62 9.09
N GLY A 39 -0.92 -2.34 8.87
CA GLY A 39 -2.03 -2.40 9.81
C GLY A 39 -1.62 -2.95 11.17
N VAL A 40 -0.83 -4.03 11.20
CA VAL A 40 -0.29 -4.61 12.44
C VAL A 40 0.70 -3.66 13.11
N LEU A 41 1.76 -3.25 12.40
CA LEU A 41 2.83 -2.42 12.97
C LEU A 41 2.32 -1.06 13.46
N GLY A 42 1.42 -0.44 12.69
CA GLY A 42 0.79 0.82 13.08
C GLY A 42 -0.08 0.66 14.34
N THR A 43 -0.82 -0.46 14.46
CA THR A 43 -1.62 -0.75 15.66
C THR A 43 -0.75 -0.94 16.90
N LEU A 44 0.45 -1.52 16.75
CA LEU A 44 1.40 -1.70 17.86
C LEU A 44 2.02 -0.37 18.31
N VAL A 45 2.31 0.53 17.38
CA VAL A 45 3.05 1.76 17.68
C VAL A 45 2.15 2.96 18.00
N GLN A 46 0.88 2.96 17.57
CA GLN A 46 -0.02 4.13 17.64
C GLN A 46 -0.21 4.73 19.05
N ARG A 47 -0.04 3.93 20.12
CA ARG A 47 -0.25 4.39 21.50
C ARG A 47 1.03 4.89 22.17
N SER A 48 2.19 4.67 21.55
CA SER A 48 3.46 5.10 22.11
C SER A 48 3.52 6.62 22.26
N GLY A 49 3.86 7.08 23.46
CA GLY A 49 3.87 8.51 23.81
C GLY A 49 2.53 9.13 24.17
N ALA A 50 1.41 8.49 23.85
CA ALA A 50 0.08 9.06 24.10
C ALA A 50 -0.19 9.28 25.60
N ALA A 51 0.32 8.40 26.46
CA ALA A 51 0.22 8.52 27.92
C ALA A 51 1.01 9.72 28.49
N GLN A 52 2.05 10.19 27.79
CA GLN A 52 2.86 11.36 28.17
C GLN A 52 2.32 12.66 27.54
N GLY A 53 1.17 12.61 26.85
CA GLY A 53 0.55 13.76 26.19
C GLY A 53 1.09 14.08 24.80
N LEU A 54 2.19 13.43 24.36
CA LEU A 54 2.82 13.67 23.07
C LEU A 54 2.73 12.40 22.18
N PRO A 55 1.82 12.34 21.20
CA PRO A 55 1.52 11.12 20.45
C PRO A 55 2.53 10.84 19.32
N TRP A 56 3.82 10.72 19.66
CA TRP A 56 4.86 10.47 18.66
C TRP A 56 4.67 9.13 17.94
N GLY A 57 4.14 8.12 18.62
CA GLY A 57 3.81 6.82 18.03
C GLY A 57 2.79 6.95 16.88
N MET A 58 1.78 7.79 17.04
CA MET A 58 0.82 8.06 15.96
C MET A 58 1.46 8.68 14.73
N VAL A 59 2.31 9.68 14.95
CA VAL A 59 2.99 10.37 13.85
C VAL A 59 3.83 9.38 13.06
N LEU A 60 4.58 8.51 13.74
CA LEU A 60 5.35 7.46 13.09
C LEU A 60 4.47 6.45 12.35
N ALA A 61 3.34 6.04 12.94
CA ALA A 61 2.40 5.13 12.32
C ALA A 61 1.82 5.72 11.01
N TYR A 62 1.46 7.01 11.01
CA TYR A 62 0.98 7.70 9.82
C TYR A 62 2.05 7.88 8.74
N LEU A 63 3.28 8.18 9.13
CA LEU A 63 4.40 8.23 8.19
C LEU A 63 4.61 6.87 7.53
N LEU A 64 4.55 5.78 8.30
CA LEU A 64 4.64 4.42 7.77
C LEU A 64 3.51 4.13 6.76
N VAL A 65 2.28 4.48 7.08
CA VAL A 65 1.12 4.34 6.18
C VAL A 65 1.32 5.15 4.90
N ALA A 66 1.73 6.42 5.01
CA ALA A 66 1.93 7.31 3.88
C ALA A 66 3.03 6.79 2.94
N LEU A 67 4.16 6.35 3.49
CA LEU A 67 5.27 5.80 2.71
C LEU A 67 4.89 4.48 2.03
N ALA A 68 4.20 3.57 2.74
CA ALA A 68 3.74 2.32 2.16
C ALA A 68 2.70 2.54 1.05
N ALA A 69 1.73 3.44 1.27
CA ALA A 69 0.74 3.82 0.28
C ALA A 69 1.40 4.45 -0.95
N TRP A 70 2.39 5.34 -0.74
CA TRP A 70 3.15 5.95 -1.83
C TRP A 70 3.90 4.89 -2.65
N TRP A 71 4.58 3.96 -1.98
CA TRP A 71 5.34 2.91 -2.65
C TRP A 71 4.45 1.98 -3.47
N VAL A 72 3.33 1.52 -2.90
CA VAL A 72 2.34 0.70 -3.61
C VAL A 72 1.74 1.47 -4.80
N ARG A 73 1.50 2.77 -4.64
CA ARG A 73 0.95 3.63 -5.69
C ARG A 73 1.91 3.79 -6.88
N CYS A 74 3.22 3.84 -6.63
CA CYS A 74 4.25 3.89 -7.67
C CYS A 74 4.38 2.55 -8.42
N ASP A 75 4.36 1.41 -7.71
CA ASP A 75 4.60 0.10 -8.34
C ASP A 75 3.36 -0.49 -9.02
N SER A 76 2.19 -0.39 -8.38
CA SER A 76 0.97 -1.12 -8.74
C SER A 76 -0.20 -0.25 -9.20
N GLY A 77 -0.05 1.08 -9.12
CA GLY A 77 -1.11 2.02 -9.49
C GLY A 77 -2.31 2.02 -8.52
N THR A 78 -3.45 2.52 -9.00
CA THR A 78 -4.65 2.74 -8.16
C THR A 78 -5.27 1.44 -7.63
N MET A 79 -5.22 0.35 -8.40
CA MET A 79 -5.80 -0.94 -8.01
C MET A 79 -5.04 -1.58 -6.84
N GLY A 80 -3.70 -1.56 -6.88
CA GLY A 80 -2.88 -2.04 -5.76
C GLY A 80 -3.08 -1.21 -4.49
N LEU A 81 -3.26 0.10 -4.64
CA LEU A 81 -3.54 0.99 -3.50
C LEU A 81 -4.93 0.73 -2.89
N ALA A 82 -5.94 0.42 -3.70
CA ALA A 82 -7.26 0.03 -3.20
C ALA A 82 -7.18 -1.29 -2.40
N LEU A 83 -6.42 -2.27 -2.87
CA LEU A 83 -6.19 -3.53 -2.14
C LEU A 83 -5.43 -3.29 -0.84
N HIS A 84 -4.42 -2.41 -0.84
CA HIS A 84 -3.70 -2.01 0.37
C HIS A 84 -4.63 -1.35 1.40
N LEU A 85 -5.53 -0.47 0.96
CA LEU A 85 -6.54 0.17 1.81
C LEU A 85 -7.47 -0.86 2.44
N VAL A 86 -8.02 -1.78 1.64
CA VAL A 86 -8.90 -2.83 2.16
C VAL A 86 -8.16 -3.71 3.15
N ALA A 87 -6.97 -4.20 2.80
CA ALA A 87 -6.18 -5.08 3.65
C ALA A 87 -5.80 -4.41 4.99
N SER A 88 -5.28 -3.18 4.94
CA SER A 88 -4.91 -2.44 6.16
C SER A 88 -6.13 -2.13 7.02
N THR A 89 -7.24 -1.69 6.43
CA THR A 89 -8.47 -1.38 7.17
C THR A 89 -9.07 -2.61 7.83
N VAL A 90 -9.19 -3.72 7.10
CA VAL A 90 -9.67 -5.00 7.64
C VAL A 90 -8.76 -5.49 8.75
N THR A 91 -7.44 -5.39 8.59
CA THR A 91 -6.47 -5.77 9.62
C THR A 91 -6.69 -4.99 10.91
N VAL A 92 -6.73 -3.66 10.84
CA VAL A 92 -6.94 -2.82 12.03
C VAL A 92 -8.32 -3.06 12.63
N TRP A 93 -9.34 -3.29 11.81
CA TRP A 93 -10.68 -3.61 12.28
C TRP A 93 -10.73 -4.94 13.04
N LEU A 94 -10.10 -5.99 12.50
CA LEU A 94 -9.98 -7.29 13.18
C LEU A 94 -9.21 -7.17 14.50
N LEU A 95 -8.14 -6.37 14.53
CA LEU A 95 -7.39 -6.10 15.76
C LEU A 95 -8.13 -5.18 16.75
N SER A 96 -9.22 -4.54 16.33
CA SER A 96 -10.07 -3.71 17.19
C SER A 96 -11.27 -4.48 17.78
N MET A 97 -11.60 -5.66 17.26
CA MET A 97 -12.70 -6.49 17.75
C MET A 97 -12.39 -7.05 19.15
N ARG A 98 -13.41 -7.13 20.02
CA ARG A 98 -13.30 -7.79 21.34
C ARG A 98 -12.98 -9.27 21.16
N GLY A 99 -11.93 -9.75 21.83
CA GLY A 99 -11.36 -11.09 21.65
C GLY A 99 -9.84 -11.12 21.90
N PRO A 100 -9.19 -12.29 21.87
CA PRO A 100 -7.75 -12.42 22.12
C PRO A 100 -6.95 -11.54 21.15
N GLY A 101 -6.27 -10.52 21.70
CA GLY A 101 -5.52 -9.51 20.94
C GLY A 101 -6.18 -8.13 20.95
N GLY A 102 -7.48 -8.01 20.65
CA GLY A 102 -8.16 -6.72 20.57
C GLY A 102 -8.45 -6.06 21.92
N ASP A 103 -8.64 -6.87 22.96
CA ASP A 103 -8.79 -6.38 24.34
C ASP A 103 -7.48 -5.79 24.91
N VAL A 104 -6.32 -6.15 24.34
CA VAL A 104 -4.99 -5.70 24.77
C VAL A 104 -4.51 -4.50 23.93
N LEU A 105 -4.82 -4.49 22.64
CA LEU A 105 -4.34 -3.45 21.71
C LEU A 105 -5.20 -2.19 21.71
N MET A 106 -6.49 -2.29 22.07
CA MET A 106 -7.42 -1.16 22.10
C MET A 106 -8.31 -1.06 23.35
N PRO A 107 -7.79 -1.17 24.59
CA PRO A 107 -8.62 -0.99 25.77
C PRO A 107 -9.21 0.41 25.83
N TYR A 108 -10.54 0.47 26.02
CA TYR A 108 -11.33 1.67 26.25
C TYR A 108 -11.23 2.02 27.74
N ALA A 109 -10.09 2.57 28.16
CA ALA A 109 -9.85 2.95 29.56
C ALA A 109 -9.99 4.46 29.75
N ASN A 110 -10.26 4.87 31.01
CA ASN A 110 -10.23 6.26 31.44
C ASN A 110 -8.79 6.78 31.46
N PHE A 111 -8.26 7.09 30.28
CA PHE A 111 -6.94 7.69 30.16
C PHE A 111 -6.98 9.20 30.49
N PRO A 112 -5.95 9.73 31.18
CA PRO A 112 -5.94 11.12 31.63
C PRO A 112 -5.68 12.13 30.49
N THR A 113 -5.08 11.70 29.38
CA THR A 113 -4.71 12.58 28.26
C THR A 113 -5.64 12.39 27.06
N PHE A 114 -5.94 13.48 26.34
CA PHE A 114 -6.80 13.48 25.15
C PHE A 114 -6.36 12.43 24.11
N PHE A 115 -5.06 12.41 23.78
CA PHE A 115 -4.52 11.51 22.76
C PHE A 115 -4.60 10.04 23.16
N ALA A 116 -4.41 9.69 24.44
CA ALA A 116 -4.57 8.30 24.88
C ALA A 116 -6.04 7.86 24.84
N LYS A 117 -6.97 8.75 25.19
CA LYS A 117 -8.42 8.48 25.13
C LYS A 117 -8.91 8.23 23.71
N TYR A 118 -8.49 9.05 22.75
CA TYR A 118 -8.97 8.99 21.37
C TYR A 118 -8.00 8.32 20.38
N ALA A 119 -6.90 7.72 20.84
CA ALA A 119 -5.88 7.11 19.98
C ALA A 119 -6.49 6.21 18.91
N VAL A 120 -7.34 5.27 19.30
CA VAL A 120 -7.97 4.30 18.39
C VAL A 120 -8.76 4.99 17.26
N PHE A 121 -9.56 5.99 17.61
CA PHE A 121 -10.38 6.72 16.64
C PHE A 121 -9.52 7.55 15.69
N LEU A 122 -8.50 8.23 16.24
CA LEU A 122 -7.55 8.98 15.45
C LEU A 122 -6.85 8.04 14.46
N TRP A 123 -6.37 6.87 14.91
CA TRP A 123 -5.63 5.92 14.09
C TRP A 123 -6.45 5.41 12.93
N MET A 124 -7.66 4.91 13.18
CA MET A 124 -8.55 4.43 12.12
C MET A 124 -8.89 5.54 11.14
N GLY A 125 -9.22 6.74 11.63
CA GLY A 125 -9.53 7.89 10.80
C GLY A 125 -8.35 8.33 9.93
N GLY A 126 -7.17 8.45 10.52
CA GLY A 126 -5.94 8.86 9.84
C GLY A 126 -5.45 7.82 8.82
N LEU A 127 -5.55 6.54 9.15
CA LEU A 127 -5.19 5.45 8.24
C LEU A 127 -6.01 5.50 6.94
N VAL A 128 -7.33 5.69 7.04
CA VAL A 128 -8.20 5.82 5.86
C VAL A 128 -7.91 7.14 5.14
N LEU A 129 -7.86 8.26 5.88
CA LEU A 129 -7.67 9.59 5.33
C LEU A 129 -6.38 9.69 4.49
N ILE A 130 -5.25 9.24 5.02
CA ILE A 130 -3.95 9.32 4.33
C ILE A 130 -3.99 8.55 3.01
N GLN A 131 -4.55 7.34 3.01
CA GLN A 131 -4.64 6.52 1.81
C GLN A 131 -5.59 7.15 0.78
N THR A 132 -6.72 7.72 1.22
CA THR A 132 -7.62 8.48 0.35
C THR A 132 -6.93 9.70 -0.26
N LEU A 133 -6.15 10.45 0.51
CA LEU A 133 -5.37 11.58 0.00
C LEU A 133 -4.36 11.13 -1.07
N VAL A 134 -3.67 10.00 -0.87
CA VAL A 134 -2.75 9.41 -1.86
C VAL A 134 -3.50 8.97 -3.14
N ILE A 135 -4.74 8.50 -3.02
CA ILE A 135 -5.58 8.20 -4.20
C ILE A 135 -5.95 9.48 -4.96
N CYS A 136 -6.28 10.56 -4.25
CA CYS A 136 -6.66 11.84 -4.83
C CYS A 136 -5.48 12.62 -5.45
N LEU A 137 -4.25 12.28 -5.08
CA LEU A 137 -3.05 12.92 -5.60
C LEU A 137 -2.87 12.61 -7.10
N PRO A 138 -2.40 13.59 -7.92
CA PRO A 138 -2.26 13.40 -9.35
C PRO A 138 -1.31 12.26 -9.69
N ALA A 139 -1.69 11.40 -10.65
CA ALA A 139 -0.86 10.28 -11.09
C ALA A 139 0.53 10.72 -11.61
N SER A 140 0.66 11.98 -12.04
CA SER A 140 1.92 12.58 -12.50
C SER A 140 2.98 12.71 -11.40
N TRP A 141 2.59 12.74 -10.12
CA TRP A 141 3.54 12.85 -9.00
C TRP A 141 4.23 11.51 -8.68
N PHE A 142 3.68 10.41 -9.19
CA PHE A 142 4.14 9.04 -8.95
C PHE A 142 4.74 8.39 -10.21
N ALA A 143 4.71 9.09 -11.34
CA ALA A 143 5.27 8.57 -12.57
C ALA A 143 6.80 8.70 -12.52
N ASP A 144 7.49 7.56 -12.67
CA ASP A 144 8.90 7.59 -13.03
C ASP A 144 9.03 8.39 -14.33
N GLY A 145 9.93 9.38 -14.35
CA GLY A 145 10.11 10.30 -15.48
C GLY A 145 10.40 9.62 -16.83
N PRO A 146 10.68 10.40 -17.90
CA PRO A 146 10.79 9.90 -19.28
C PRO A 146 11.75 8.71 -19.52
N LEU A 147 12.64 8.42 -18.57
CA LEU A 147 13.70 7.42 -18.60
C LEU A 147 13.21 5.98 -18.84
N ARG A 148 11.96 5.64 -18.49
CA ARG A 148 11.42 4.29 -18.73
C ARG A 148 10.97 4.03 -20.17
N ARG A 149 10.86 5.07 -21.02
CA ARG A 149 10.56 4.92 -22.46
C ARG A 149 11.78 4.54 -23.30
N GLN A 150 13.00 4.83 -22.83
CA GLN A 150 14.20 4.72 -23.67
C GLN A 150 14.78 3.30 -23.71
N GLY A 151 14.56 2.47 -22.69
CA GLY A 151 15.04 1.08 -22.64
C GLY A 151 14.21 0.08 -23.45
N ARG A 152 13.16 0.52 -24.18
CA ARG A 152 12.30 -0.33 -25.01
C ARG A 152 12.55 -0.17 -26.52
N SER A 153 13.52 0.66 -26.88
CA SER A 153 13.89 1.00 -28.27
C SER A 153 15.34 0.61 -28.62
N ALA A 154 16.01 -0.17 -27.76
CA ALA A 154 17.33 -0.73 -28.01
C ALA A 154 17.24 -2.26 -28.11
#